data_AF-A0A6C8G7G0-F1
#
_entry.id   AF-A0A6C8G7G0-F1
#
_cell.length_a   1.000
_cell.length_b   1.000
_cell.length_c   1.000
_cell.angle_alpha   90.00
_cell.angle_beta   90.00
_cell.angle_gamma   90.00
#
_symmetry.space_group_name_H-M   'P 1'
#
loop_
_entity.id
_entity.type
_entity.pdbx_description
1 polymer ?
#
loop_
_entity_poly.entity_id
_entity_poly.type
_entity_poly.pdbx_seq_one_letter_code
_entity_poly.pdbx_strand_id
1 'polypeptide(L)'
;MGVWRKRMRNFLEEFYKIEDLLHDKARFTVDLFQNGVSVWNSLDEYEKILNRYHYNVRLFILSYNPDLSVLLKDNDSEIRRVALKLIWDGLIDLSNDELLIKILISLSITGNDEERKLAQVILINRGWLERHEKILLTILERLYGEGFDYYLFKDMGEFFII
;
A
#
# COMPACT_ATOMS: atom_id res chain seq x y z
N MET A 1 7.63 -9.60 -25.66
CA MET A 1 6.73 -9.83 -24.50
C MET A 1 7.32 -10.71 -23.37
N GLY A 2 8.30 -11.60 -23.62
CA GLY A 2 8.81 -12.51 -22.57
C GLY A 2 9.73 -11.88 -21.50
N VAL A 3 10.54 -10.88 -21.85
CA VAL A 3 11.55 -10.31 -20.92
C VAL A 3 10.91 -9.46 -19.81
N TRP A 4 9.92 -8.64 -20.15
CA TRP A 4 9.22 -7.79 -19.17
C TRP A 4 8.43 -8.63 -18.17
N ARG A 5 7.72 -9.67 -18.63
CA ARG A 5 7.01 -10.61 -17.74
C ARG A 5 7.98 -11.38 -16.82
N LYS A 6 9.13 -11.81 -17.34
CA LYS A 6 10.16 -12.47 -16.51
C LYS A 6 10.73 -11.51 -15.45
N ARG A 7 11.02 -10.26 -15.83
CA ARG A 7 11.48 -9.23 -14.89
C ARG A 7 10.44 -8.92 -13.81
N MET A 8 9.17 -8.81 -14.19
CA MET A 8 8.07 -8.56 -13.26
C MET A 8 7.87 -9.74 -12.30
N ARG A 9 7.93 -10.97 -12.80
CA ARG A 9 7.86 -12.16 -11.94
C ARG A 9 8.99 -12.18 -10.92
N ASN A 10 10.23 -11.99 -11.36
CA ASN A 10 11.38 -11.94 -10.44
C ASN A 10 11.23 -10.80 -9.42
N PHE A 11 10.70 -9.65 -9.82
CA PHE A 11 10.42 -8.54 -8.91
C PHE A 11 9.40 -8.94 -7.83
N LEU A 12 8.28 -9.55 -8.22
CA LEU A 12 7.25 -10.01 -7.28
C LEU A 12 7.80 -11.11 -6.36
N GLU A 13 8.49 -12.11 -6.91
CA GLU A 13 9.09 -13.21 -6.13
C GLU A 13 10.07 -12.68 -5.06
N GLU A 14 10.91 -11.71 -5.40
CA GLU A 14 11.84 -11.13 -4.44
C GLU A 14 11.15 -10.26 -3.39
N PHE A 15 10.08 -9.53 -3.75
CA PHE A 15 9.28 -8.80 -2.78
C PHE A 15 8.57 -9.76 -1.80
N TYR A 16 7.95 -10.83 -2.30
CA TYR A 16 7.25 -11.80 -1.44
C TYR A 16 8.18 -12.55 -0.49
N LYS A 17 9.44 -12.81 -0.87
CA LYS A 17 10.43 -13.32 0.09
C LYS A 17 10.64 -12.39 1.29
N ILE A 18 10.55 -11.07 1.08
CA ILE A 18 10.66 -10.10 2.17
C ILE A 18 9.39 -10.15 3.05
N GLU A 19 8.20 -10.26 2.44
CA GLU A 19 6.93 -10.39 3.17
C GLU A 19 6.83 -11.68 3.97
N ASP A 20 7.25 -12.81 3.39
CA ASP A 20 7.20 -14.13 4.05
C ASP A 20 8.04 -14.13 5.33
N LEU A 21 9.19 -13.45 5.34
CA LEU A 21 10.01 -13.28 6.54
C LEU A 21 9.29 -12.52 7.65
N LEU A 22 8.45 -11.55 7.29
CA LEU A 22 7.61 -10.84 8.26
C LEU A 22 6.45 -11.73 8.72
N HIS A 23 5.75 -12.39 7.80
CA HIS A 23 4.58 -13.23 8.11
C HIS A 23 4.91 -14.43 9.01
N ASP A 24 5.97 -15.19 8.69
CA ASP A 24 6.38 -16.36 9.47
C ASP A 24 6.70 -15.98 10.92
N LYS A 25 7.30 -14.80 11.10
CA LYS A 25 7.70 -14.30 12.41
C LYS A 25 6.55 -13.62 13.16
N ALA A 26 5.69 -12.87 12.47
CA ALA A 26 4.49 -12.29 13.05
C ALA A 26 3.54 -13.38 13.57
N ARG A 27 3.39 -14.50 12.84
CA ARG A 27 2.59 -15.65 13.26
C ARG A 27 3.09 -16.26 14.57
N PHE A 28 4.40 -16.46 14.68
CA PHE A 28 5.03 -16.95 15.91
C PHE A 28 4.77 -16.00 17.10
N THR A 29 4.87 -14.68 16.89
CA THR A 29 4.56 -13.69 17.91
C THR A 29 3.09 -13.76 18.35
N VAL A 30 2.14 -13.84 17.41
CA VAL A 30 0.70 -13.98 17.71
C VAL A 30 0.41 -15.25 18.52
N ASP A 31 1.02 -16.38 18.18
CA ASP A 31 0.84 -17.64 18.90
C ASP A 31 1.35 -17.52 20.36
N LEU A 32 2.44 -16.79 20.60
CA LEU A 32 2.93 -16.52 21.96
C LEU A 32 1.96 -15.66 22.77
N PHE A 33 1.37 -14.63 22.14
CA PHE A 33 0.36 -13.77 22.77
C PHE A 33 -0.88 -14.56 23.19
N GLN A 34 -1.37 -15.44 22.32
CA GLN A 34 -2.56 -16.27 22.60
C GLN A 34 -2.33 -17.27 23.74
N ASN A 35 -1.08 -17.70 23.96
CA ASN A 35 -0.72 -18.67 24.99
C ASN A 35 -0.33 -18.04 26.35
N GLY A 36 -0.48 -16.72 26.51
CA GLY A 36 -0.30 -16.04 27.81
C GLY A 36 1.13 -15.96 28.32
N VAL A 37 2.13 -16.10 27.44
CA VAL A 37 3.56 -16.02 27.80
C VAL A 37 3.95 -14.55 28.01
N SER A 38 4.83 -14.27 28.98
CA SER A 38 5.36 -12.91 29.22
C SER A 38 5.91 -12.30 27.93
N VAL A 39 5.35 -11.14 27.57
CA VAL A 39 5.35 -10.63 26.20
C VAL A 39 6.46 -9.59 25.93
N TRP A 40 7.13 -9.09 26.96
CA TRP A 40 8.07 -7.98 26.78
C TRP A 40 9.26 -8.36 25.89
N ASN A 41 9.85 -9.53 26.11
CA ASN A 41 10.95 -10.02 25.26
C ASN A 41 10.50 -10.33 23.83
N SER A 42 9.25 -10.75 23.62
CA SER A 42 8.71 -11.05 22.29
C SER A 42 8.29 -9.79 21.54
N LEU A 43 7.90 -8.71 22.25
CA LEU A 43 7.67 -7.39 21.67
C LEU A 43 8.97 -6.78 21.14
N ASP A 44 10.06 -6.82 21.92
CA ASP A 44 11.37 -6.35 21.47
C ASP A 44 11.88 -7.13 20.25
N GLU A 45 11.64 -8.44 20.22
CA GLU A 45 11.99 -9.28 19.07
C GLU A 45 11.15 -8.92 17.84
N TYR A 46 9.85 -8.69 18.03
CA TYR A 46 8.94 -8.28 16.97
C TYR A 46 9.31 -6.90 16.40
N GLU A 47 9.70 -5.94 17.24
CA GLU A 47 10.18 -4.63 16.78
C GLU A 47 11.44 -4.77 15.90
N LYS A 48 12.39 -5.63 16.29
CA LYS A 48 13.59 -5.91 15.47
C LYS A 48 13.21 -6.51 14.11
N ILE A 49 12.20 -7.39 14.09
CA ILE A 49 11.70 -7.99 12.85
C ILE A 49 11.08 -6.92 11.95
N LEU A 50 10.20 -6.07 12.48
CA LEU A 50 9.59 -4.96 11.73
C LEU A 50 10.65 -4.01 11.16
N ASN A 51 11.64 -3.63 11.98
CA ASN A 51 12.74 -2.78 11.53
C ASN A 51 13.54 -3.43 10.40
N ARG A 52 13.81 -4.73 10.50
CA ARG A 52 14.49 -5.49 9.43
C ARG A 52 13.65 -5.59 8.16
N TYR A 53 12.34 -5.78 8.30
CA TYR A 53 11.40 -5.78 7.18
C TYR A 53 11.45 -4.44 6.44
N HIS A 54 11.25 -3.31 7.14
CA HIS A 54 11.31 -1.98 6.51
C HIS A 54 12.68 -1.69 5.89
N TYR A 55 13.77 -2.12 6.51
CA TYR A 55 15.11 -2.03 5.93
C TYR A 55 15.23 -2.80 4.61
N ASN A 56 14.76 -4.05 4.57
CA ASN A 56 14.78 -4.88 3.38
C ASN A 56 13.91 -4.30 2.25
N VAL A 57 12.73 -3.75 2.57
CA VAL A 57 11.87 -3.06 1.60
C VAL A 57 12.60 -1.87 0.98
N ARG A 58 13.29 -1.06 1.79
CA ARG A 58 14.08 0.07 1.27
C ARG A 58 15.25 -0.38 0.39
N LEU A 59 15.97 -1.44 0.78
CA LEU A 59 17.01 -2.02 -0.06
C LEU A 59 16.45 -2.55 -1.38
N PHE A 60 15.27 -3.17 -1.35
CA PHE A 60 14.59 -3.66 -2.53
C PHE A 60 14.24 -2.51 -3.49
N ILE A 61 13.67 -1.41 -2.97
CA ILE A 61 13.38 -0.20 -3.75
C ILE A 61 14.65 0.35 -4.40
N LEU A 62 15.76 0.45 -3.65
CA LEU A 62 17.04 0.95 -4.18
C LEU A 62 17.61 0.02 -5.26
N SER A 63 17.48 -1.30 -5.08
CA SER A 63 18.06 -2.29 -6.00
C SER A 63 17.29 -2.40 -7.31
N TYR A 64 15.95 -2.32 -7.24
CA TYR A 64 15.08 -2.48 -8.40
C TYR A 64 14.69 -1.16 -9.06
N ASN A 65 14.76 -0.05 -8.34
CA ASN A 65 14.31 1.29 -8.72
C ASN A 65 12.96 1.24 -9.47
N PRO A 66 11.88 0.80 -8.79
CA PRO A 66 10.60 0.55 -9.43
C PRO A 66 9.96 1.84 -9.94
N ASP A 67 9.41 1.77 -11.15
CA ASP A 67 8.55 2.84 -11.69
C ASP A 67 7.14 2.71 -11.11
N LEU A 68 6.87 3.44 -10.02
CA LEU A 68 5.58 3.42 -9.33
C LEU A 68 4.42 3.86 -10.23
N SER A 69 4.67 4.75 -11.20
CA SER A 69 3.63 5.20 -12.13
C SER A 69 3.16 4.06 -13.04
N VAL A 70 4.08 3.17 -13.43
CA VAL A 70 3.75 1.97 -14.19
C VAL A 70 3.08 0.93 -13.30
N LEU A 71 3.64 0.65 -12.11
CA LEU A 71 3.13 -0.40 -11.24
C LEU A 71 1.72 -0.12 -10.72
N LEU A 72 1.42 1.13 -10.31
CA LEU A 72 0.09 1.50 -9.82
C LEU A 72 -0.99 1.51 -10.91
N LYS A 73 -0.60 1.56 -12.19
CA LYS A 73 -1.51 1.51 -13.35
C LYS A 73 -1.61 0.13 -13.97
N ASP A 74 -0.93 -0.87 -13.42
CA ASP A 74 -0.98 -2.22 -13.97
C ASP A 74 -2.41 -2.78 -13.89
N ASN A 75 -2.78 -3.65 -14.83
CA ASN A 75 -4.09 -4.31 -14.82
C ASN A 75 -4.17 -5.38 -13.73
N ASP A 76 -3.03 -5.92 -13.30
CA ASP A 76 -2.95 -6.90 -12.23
C ASP A 76 -3.02 -6.24 -10.84
N SER A 77 -4.01 -6.65 -10.05
CA SER A 77 -4.18 -6.16 -8.68
C SER A 77 -3.02 -6.54 -7.76
N GLU A 78 -2.38 -7.68 -7.99
CA GLU A 78 -1.21 -8.11 -7.23
C GLU A 78 -0.08 -7.09 -7.37
N ILE A 79 0.19 -6.64 -8.60
CA ILE A 79 1.23 -5.65 -8.90
C ILE A 79 0.90 -4.30 -8.25
N ARG A 80 -0.36 -3.85 -8.36
CA ARG A 80 -0.79 -2.59 -7.74
C ARG A 80 -0.67 -2.62 -6.22
N ARG A 81 -1.05 -3.73 -5.57
CA ARG A 81 -0.90 -3.90 -4.12
C ARG A 81 0.56 -3.87 -3.67
N VAL A 82 1.45 -4.54 -4.41
CA VAL A 82 2.89 -4.45 -4.13
C VAL A 82 3.36 -3.00 -4.24
N ALA A 83 2.94 -2.25 -5.26
CA ALA A 83 3.30 -0.83 -5.39
C ALA A 83 2.83 0.01 -4.18
N LEU A 84 1.58 -0.20 -3.73
CA LEU A 84 1.06 0.46 -2.53
C LEU A 84 1.86 0.11 -1.27
N LYS A 85 2.22 -1.17 -1.08
CA LYS A 85 3.06 -1.61 0.04
C LYS A 85 4.45 -0.97 -0.02
N LEU A 86 5.07 -0.88 -1.19
CA LEU A 86 6.36 -0.20 -1.35
C LEU A 86 6.29 1.29 -0.95
N ILE A 87 5.19 1.97 -1.30
CA ILE A 87 4.97 3.37 -0.89
C ILE A 87 4.84 3.47 0.63
N TRP A 88 3.99 2.62 1.21
CA TRP A 88 3.73 2.60 2.64
C TRP A 88 4.98 2.21 3.46
N ASP A 89 5.51 1.01 3.23
CA ASP A 89 6.58 0.40 4.02
C ASP A 89 7.96 0.97 3.70
N GLY A 90 8.16 1.43 2.46
CA GLY A 90 9.38 2.12 2.04
C GLY A 90 9.47 3.56 2.57
N LEU A 91 8.38 4.09 3.12
CA LEU A 91 8.19 5.51 3.44
C LEU A 91 8.50 6.46 2.27
N ILE A 92 8.09 6.08 1.06
CA ILE A 92 8.33 6.90 -0.13
C ILE A 92 7.49 8.17 -0.03
N ASP A 93 8.13 9.34 -0.13
CA ASP A 93 7.41 10.61 -0.15
C ASP A 93 6.96 10.97 -1.57
N LEU A 94 5.65 10.98 -1.77
CA LEU A 94 4.99 11.31 -3.03
C LEU A 94 4.26 12.66 -2.95
N SER A 95 4.46 13.43 -1.88
CA SER A 95 3.69 14.65 -1.60
C SER A 95 3.67 15.66 -2.74
N ASN A 96 4.70 15.70 -3.57
CA ASN A 96 4.84 16.63 -4.70
C ASN A 96 4.58 15.99 -6.08
N ASP A 97 4.26 14.70 -6.15
CA ASP A 97 3.96 14.01 -7.41
C ASP A 97 2.44 13.96 -7.63
N GLU A 98 1.89 15.01 -8.25
CA GLU A 98 0.45 15.13 -8.51
C GLU A 98 -0.11 13.95 -9.31
N LEU A 99 0.68 13.36 -10.22
CA LEU A 99 0.23 12.22 -11.02
C LEU A 99 0.06 10.99 -10.16
N LEU A 100 1.04 10.67 -9.32
CA LEU A 100 0.98 9.54 -8.40
C LEU A 100 -0.08 9.73 -7.32
N ILE A 101 -0.23 10.95 -6.78
CA ILE A 101 -1.30 11.27 -5.83
C ILE A 101 -2.68 11.06 -6.48
N LYS A 102 -2.87 11.53 -7.72
CA LYS A 102 -4.12 11.31 -8.44
C LYS A 102 -4.44 9.81 -8.61
N ILE A 103 -3.44 8.98 -8.88
CA ILE A 103 -3.61 7.53 -8.98
C ILE A 103 -3.97 6.93 -7.62
N LEU A 104 -3.30 7.37 -6.54
CA LEU A 104 -3.60 6.92 -5.17
C LEU A 104 -5.03 7.28 -4.75
N ILE A 105 -5.50 8.50 -5.02
CA ILE A 105 -6.89 8.91 -4.74
C ILE A 105 -7.87 8.09 -5.59
N SER A 106 -7.53 7.78 -6.84
CA SER A 106 -8.36 6.88 -7.65
C SER A 106 -8.44 5.49 -7.03
N LEU A 107 -7.32 4.90 -6.62
CA LEU A 107 -7.27 3.57 -6.00
C LEU A 107 -7.98 3.53 -4.63
N SER A 108 -7.94 4.63 -3.86
CA SER A 108 -8.64 4.73 -2.58
C SER A 108 -10.17 4.72 -2.73
N ILE A 109 -10.68 4.97 -3.94
CA ILE A 109 -12.10 4.95 -4.28
C ILE A 109 -12.44 3.69 -5.05
N THR A 110 -11.80 3.45 -6.21
CA THR A 110 -12.21 2.42 -7.18
C THR A 110 -11.39 1.14 -7.14
N GLY A 111 -10.36 1.06 -6.28
CA GLY A 111 -9.60 -0.17 -6.09
C GLY A 111 -10.44 -1.30 -5.51
N ASN A 112 -9.89 -2.51 -5.43
CA ASN A 112 -10.52 -3.55 -4.60
C ASN A 112 -10.39 -3.22 -3.10
N ASP A 113 -11.01 -4.03 -2.24
CA ASP A 113 -11.04 -3.77 -0.78
C ASP A 113 -9.67 -3.53 -0.14
N GLU A 114 -8.65 -4.30 -0.53
CA GLU A 114 -7.30 -4.15 0.01
C GLU A 114 -6.59 -2.91 -0.54
N GLU A 115 -6.69 -2.67 -1.85
CA GLU A 115 -6.14 -1.49 -2.51
C GLU A 115 -6.75 -0.21 -1.94
N ARG A 116 -8.07 -0.19 -1.77
CA ARG A 116 -8.80 0.94 -1.18
C ARG A 116 -8.29 1.23 0.21
N LYS A 117 -8.35 0.25 1.12
CA LYS A 117 -7.92 0.42 2.50
C LYS A 117 -6.47 0.90 2.60
N LEU A 118 -5.56 0.29 1.83
CA LEU A 118 -4.14 0.66 1.88
C LEU A 118 -3.89 2.05 1.31
N ALA A 119 -4.50 2.41 0.18
CA ALA A 119 -4.38 3.75 -0.40
C ALA A 119 -4.97 4.84 0.52
N GLN A 120 -6.13 4.57 1.14
CA GLN A 120 -6.76 5.43 2.13
C GLN A 120 -5.83 5.67 3.33
N VAL A 121 -5.27 4.59 3.90
CA VAL A 121 -4.32 4.67 5.02
C VAL A 121 -3.09 5.47 4.66
N ILE A 122 -2.52 5.29 3.46
CA ILE A 122 -1.38 6.07 2.99
C ILE A 122 -1.75 7.57 2.92
N LEU A 123 -2.87 7.90 2.29
CA LEU A 123 -3.29 9.29 2.08
C LEU A 123 -3.58 10.01 3.40
N ILE A 124 -4.26 9.36 4.35
CA ILE A 124 -4.59 9.90 5.68
C ILE A 124 -3.34 10.06 6.52
N ASN A 125 -2.57 8.98 6.73
CA ASN A 125 -1.43 9.00 7.65
C ASN A 125 -0.31 9.96 7.20
N ARG A 126 -0.30 10.35 5.92
CA ARG A 126 0.65 11.31 5.36
C ARG A 126 0.11 12.74 5.23
N GLY A 127 -1.18 12.95 5.53
CA GLY A 127 -1.85 14.23 5.34
C GLY A 127 -1.73 14.71 3.88
N TRP A 128 -1.80 13.79 2.93
CA TRP A 128 -1.71 14.12 1.50
C TRP A 128 -3.07 14.46 0.92
N LEU A 129 -4.16 13.91 1.49
CA LEU A 129 -5.50 14.18 0.99
C LEU A 129 -5.86 15.67 1.09
N GLU A 130 -5.61 16.30 2.25
CA GLU A 130 -5.86 17.72 2.48
C GLU A 130 -5.06 18.62 1.52
N ARG A 131 -3.80 18.28 1.28
CA ARG A 131 -2.92 19.03 0.37
C ARG A 131 -3.38 18.96 -1.09
N HIS A 132 -4.15 17.94 -1.44
CA HIS A 132 -4.56 17.61 -2.81
C HIS A 132 -6.08 17.62 -2.99
N GLU A 133 -6.80 18.39 -2.17
CA GLU A 133 -8.27 18.50 -2.17
C GLU A 133 -8.86 18.76 -3.57
N LYS A 134 -8.23 19.63 -4.37
CA LYS A 134 -8.69 19.93 -5.74
C LYS A 134 -8.68 18.70 -6.65
N ILE A 135 -7.66 17.84 -6.52
CA ILE A 135 -7.54 16.60 -7.28
C ILE A 135 -8.67 15.65 -6.86
N LEU A 136 -8.91 15.54 -5.56
CA LEU A 136 -10.02 14.76 -5.02
C LEU A 136 -11.36 15.23 -5.59
N LEU A 137 -11.69 16.51 -5.47
CA LEU A 137 -12.96 17.07 -5.95
C LEU A 137 -13.17 16.79 -7.44
N THR A 138 -12.12 16.94 -8.26
CA THR A 138 -12.18 16.65 -9.70
C THR A 138 -12.51 15.17 -9.97
N ILE A 139 -11.97 14.24 -9.18
CA ILE A 139 -12.27 12.80 -9.30
C ILE A 139 -13.72 12.52 -8.89
N LEU A 140 -14.17 13.12 -7.78
CA LEU A 140 -15.54 12.96 -7.27
C LEU A 140 -16.59 13.46 -8.27
N GLU A 141 -16.39 14.66 -8.83
CA GLU A 141 -17.28 15.25 -9.84
C GLU A 141 -17.41 14.36 -11.07
N ARG A 142 -16.28 13.88 -11.58
CA ARG A 142 -16.26 13.01 -12.76
C ARG A 142 -17.07 11.75 -12.51
N LEU A 143 -16.81 11.09 -11.41
CA LEU A 143 -17.44 9.81 -11.12
C LEU A 143 -18.94 9.99 -10.79
N TYR A 144 -19.34 11.11 -10.17
CA TYR A 144 -20.75 11.46 -10.00
C TYR A 144 -21.48 11.60 -11.34
N GLY A 145 -20.82 12.18 -12.35
CA GLY A 145 -21.34 12.26 -13.70
C GLY A 145 -21.44 10.91 -14.44
N GLU A 146 -20.70 9.89 -14.01
CA GLU A 146 -20.67 8.56 -14.62
C GLU A 146 -21.72 7.59 -14.02
N GLY A 147 -22.44 7.99 -12.96
CA GLY A 147 -23.48 7.17 -12.31
C GLY A 147 -22.89 6.18 -11.30
N PHE A 148 -22.70 6.64 -10.07
CA PHE A 148 -22.04 5.85 -9.01
C PHE A 148 -22.92 4.80 -8.33
N ASP A 149 -22.28 3.71 -7.90
CA ASP A 149 -22.85 2.71 -6.99
C ASP A 149 -23.02 3.28 -5.57
N TYR A 150 -24.20 3.10 -4.98
CA TYR A 150 -24.54 3.52 -3.61
C TYR A 150 -23.55 2.99 -2.55
N TYR A 151 -23.06 1.76 -2.70
CA TYR A 151 -22.11 1.18 -1.75
C TYR A 151 -20.76 1.91 -1.76
N LEU A 152 -20.34 2.33 -2.94
CA LEU A 152 -19.13 3.12 -3.11
C LEU A 152 -19.28 4.49 -2.45
N PHE A 153 -20.45 5.13 -2.59
CA PHE A 153 -20.74 6.41 -1.94
C PHE A 153 -20.70 6.31 -0.41
N LYS A 154 -21.23 5.22 0.16
CA LYS A 154 -21.17 4.98 1.60
C LYS A 154 -19.72 4.84 2.08
N ASP A 155 -18.93 3.99 1.43
CA ASP A 155 -17.52 3.77 1.78
C ASP A 155 -16.70 5.07 1.67
N MET A 156 -16.99 5.89 0.65
CA MET A 156 -16.39 7.20 0.47
C MET A 156 -16.79 8.18 1.57
N GLY A 157 -18.07 8.21 1.97
CA GLY A 157 -18.53 9.03 3.09
C GLY A 157 -17.81 8.69 4.39
N GLU A 158 -17.61 7.40 4.69
CA GLU A 158 -16.85 6.96 5.86
C GLU A 158 -15.37 7.39 5.78
N PHE A 159 -14.78 7.40 4.58
CA PHE A 159 -13.39 7.82 4.37
C PHE A 159 -13.18 9.34 4.46
N PHE A 160 -14.09 10.16 3.94
CA PHE A 160 -13.92 11.62 3.84
C PHE A 160 -14.45 12.42 5.04
N ILE A 161 -15.15 11.79 5.99
CA ILE A 161 -15.69 12.45 7.20
C ILE A 161 -14.70 12.44 8.38
N ILE A 162 -13.55 11.75 8.24
CA ILE A 162 -12.43 11.77 9.20
C ILE A 162 -11.65 13.08 9.03
#